data_AF-A0A4Z2BMB6-F1
#
_entry.id   AF-A0A4Z2BMB6-F1
#
_cell.length_a   1.000
_cell.length_b   1.000
_cell.length_c   1.000
_cell.angle_alpha   90.00
_cell.angle_beta   90.00
_cell.angle_gamma   90.00
#
_symmetry.space_group_name_H-M   'P 1'
#
loop_
_entity.id
_entity.type
_entity.pdbx_description
1 polymer ?
#
loop_
_entity_poly.entity_id
_entity_poly.type
_entity_poly.pdbx_seq_one_letter_code
_entity_poly.pdbx_strand_id
1 'polypeptide(L)'
;MHRLAAVSGLVALVGSESCIIHLKSELEISSQQQSRLNEVIRAVTQERTVQHQCLVLAASQAHSSQSAALFLGSWVSPPLVHSLSHPTRAHLYESLGLWMKHVAEDKLQVYVDKLGLQHFQDKQNPHSLSMCQSLLRGLAQAMALPNPPKHCWTVLSSTTEKIYSILPNQIQDNEVGLYVGLAKCLSELCDTEIDRITRVTEDRMEKAAFILAYLTSKGRLPFLGLNDVISGIRCGWLGHRVGWILLQAFYQCHRGTNPSTGVSQQMEWLLELMGHIRNIAYGGKAEPSGDTSAATDFLFHVFAAAVVSWGDHVVPLLLGVRATWLPWQPESKPQILEHSLYGEESHVGNALPHCLLGMPLSLAQLLSKEPWSSQRHKFIDWLLSITEGPEKSFSVAVTNAAKAALLALNSFPEFKKKLVWTRAYGW
;
A
#
# COMPACT_ATOMS: atom_id res chain seq x y z
N MET A 1 -32.46 -26.43 -11.97
CA MET A 1 -32.12 -25.30 -12.87
C MET A 1 -30.61 -24.98 -12.83
N HIS A 2 -30.07 -24.38 -11.77
CA HIS A 2 -28.64 -23.94 -11.75
C HIS A 2 -27.61 -25.06 -11.94
N ARG A 3 -27.79 -26.24 -11.32
CA ARG A 3 -26.89 -27.39 -11.51
C ARG A 3 -26.95 -27.97 -12.92
N LEU A 4 -28.11 -27.90 -13.57
CA LEU A 4 -28.29 -28.38 -14.94
C LEU A 4 -27.57 -27.46 -15.94
N ALA A 5 -27.66 -26.14 -15.74
CA ALA A 5 -26.93 -25.15 -16.53
C ALA A 5 -25.40 -25.29 -16.38
N ALA A 6 -24.92 -25.51 -15.15
CA ALA A 6 -23.52 -25.82 -14.88
C ALA A 6 -23.06 -27.09 -15.65
N VAL A 7 -23.88 -28.12 -15.68
CA VAL A 7 -23.56 -29.38 -16.37
C VAL A 7 -23.58 -29.23 -17.89
N SER A 8 -24.56 -28.51 -18.43
CA SER A 8 -24.57 -28.17 -19.86
C SER A 8 -23.33 -27.35 -20.26
N GLY A 9 -22.86 -26.45 -19.37
CA GLY A 9 -21.62 -25.72 -19.58
C GLY A 9 -20.36 -26.58 -19.51
N LEU A 10 -20.31 -27.59 -18.61
CA LEU A 10 -19.22 -28.57 -18.56
C LEU A 10 -19.09 -29.36 -19.86
N VAL A 11 -20.24 -29.84 -20.38
CA VAL A 11 -20.29 -30.59 -21.64
C VAL A 11 -19.91 -29.70 -22.83
N ALA A 12 -20.30 -28.43 -22.82
CA ALA A 12 -19.92 -27.46 -23.86
C ALA A 12 -18.41 -27.11 -23.82
N LEU A 13 -17.78 -27.13 -22.65
CA LEU A 13 -16.35 -26.82 -22.48
C LEU A 13 -15.42 -27.92 -23.00
N VAL A 14 -15.86 -29.18 -22.99
CA VAL A 14 -15.06 -30.34 -23.43
C VAL A 14 -15.00 -30.45 -24.96
N GLY A 15 -15.74 -29.60 -25.68
CA GLY A 15 -15.59 -29.41 -27.12
C GLY A 15 -16.29 -30.49 -27.93
N SER A 16 -17.55 -30.22 -28.27
CA SER A 16 -18.25 -30.73 -29.45
C SER A 16 -19.72 -30.32 -29.33
N GLU A 17 -20.12 -29.24 -30.03
CA GLU A 17 -21.55 -28.96 -30.25
C GLU A 17 -22.25 -30.19 -30.88
N SER A 18 -21.51 -30.99 -31.65
CA SER A 18 -21.90 -32.29 -32.18
C SER A 18 -22.22 -33.31 -31.09
N CYS A 19 -21.51 -33.34 -29.95
CA CYS A 19 -21.80 -34.23 -28.81
C CYS A 19 -23.00 -33.72 -28.03
N ILE A 20 -23.22 -32.40 -27.95
CA ILE A 20 -24.44 -31.84 -27.39
C ILE A 20 -25.64 -32.19 -28.28
N ILE A 21 -25.51 -32.07 -29.60
CA ILE A 21 -26.56 -32.47 -30.55
C ILE A 21 -26.75 -33.98 -30.52
N HIS A 22 -25.70 -34.80 -30.39
CA HIS A 22 -25.79 -36.25 -30.27
C HIS A 22 -26.42 -36.68 -28.94
N LEU A 23 -26.07 -36.04 -27.81
CA LEU A 23 -26.70 -36.25 -26.50
C LEU A 23 -28.14 -35.76 -26.46
N LYS A 24 -28.46 -34.70 -27.22
CA LYS A 24 -29.81 -34.13 -27.36
C LYS A 24 -30.67 -34.87 -28.38
N SER A 25 -30.07 -35.59 -29.33
CA SER A 25 -30.74 -36.54 -30.22
C SER A 25 -30.82 -37.95 -29.61
N GLU A 26 -29.92 -38.34 -28.71
CA GLU A 26 -30.02 -39.54 -27.85
C GLU A 26 -31.02 -39.36 -26.69
N LEU A 27 -31.53 -38.15 -26.51
CA LEU A 27 -32.54 -37.78 -25.50
C LEU A 27 -33.93 -38.36 -25.78
N GLU A 28 -34.07 -39.20 -26.82
CA GLU A 28 -35.25 -40.03 -27.07
C GLU A 28 -35.21 -41.42 -26.39
N ILE A 29 -34.21 -41.76 -25.55
CA ILE A 29 -34.09 -43.14 -25.02
C ILE A 29 -34.01 -43.25 -23.49
N SER A 30 -34.99 -44.00 -22.94
CA SER A 30 -35.07 -44.76 -21.69
C SER A 30 -34.60 -44.15 -20.35
N SER A 31 -35.46 -44.26 -19.33
CA SER A 31 -35.25 -43.82 -17.94
C SER A 31 -33.95 -44.32 -17.29
N GLN A 32 -33.42 -45.46 -17.76
CA GLN A 32 -32.19 -46.08 -17.26
C GLN A 32 -30.91 -45.41 -17.80
N GLN A 33 -30.92 -44.82 -18.99
CA GLN A 33 -29.79 -44.03 -19.49
C GLN A 33 -29.76 -42.65 -18.85
N GLN A 34 -30.95 -42.08 -18.61
CA GLN A 34 -31.08 -40.81 -17.89
C GLN A 34 -30.64 -40.92 -16.42
N SER A 35 -30.85 -42.06 -15.76
CA SER A 35 -30.32 -42.30 -14.39
C SER A 35 -28.79 -42.41 -14.38
N ARG A 36 -28.18 -43.13 -15.32
CA ARG A 36 -26.72 -43.26 -15.45
C ARG A 36 -26.05 -41.94 -15.83
N LEU A 37 -26.66 -41.17 -16.72
CA LEU A 37 -26.19 -39.83 -17.05
C LEU A 37 -26.28 -38.91 -15.83
N ASN A 38 -27.38 -38.97 -15.07
CA ASN A 38 -27.50 -38.22 -13.81
C ASN A 38 -26.47 -38.66 -12.77
N GLU A 39 -26.07 -39.93 -12.72
CA GLU A 39 -24.98 -40.42 -11.86
C GLU A 39 -23.61 -39.91 -12.32
N VAL A 40 -23.32 -39.94 -13.62
CA VAL A 40 -22.06 -39.40 -14.17
C VAL A 40 -22.00 -37.88 -13.97
N ILE A 41 -23.10 -37.18 -14.25
CA ILE A 41 -23.26 -35.76 -13.98
C ILE A 41 -23.02 -35.48 -12.49
N ARG A 42 -23.62 -36.28 -11.61
CA ARG A 42 -23.44 -36.15 -10.16
C ARG A 42 -22.01 -36.45 -9.73
N ALA A 43 -21.34 -37.44 -10.30
CA ALA A 43 -19.95 -37.77 -10.01
C ALA A 43 -19.00 -36.65 -10.46
N VAL A 44 -19.15 -36.17 -11.70
CA VAL A 44 -18.38 -35.06 -12.29
C VAL A 44 -18.62 -33.75 -11.55
N THR A 45 -19.85 -33.51 -11.08
CA THR A 45 -20.18 -32.35 -10.23
C THR A 45 -19.87 -32.56 -8.75
N GLN A 46 -19.44 -33.73 -8.29
CA GLN A 46 -19.03 -33.98 -6.90
C GLN A 46 -17.51 -34.03 -6.75
N GLU A 47 -16.77 -34.29 -7.81
CA GLU A 47 -15.31 -34.32 -7.76
C GLU A 47 -14.71 -32.90 -7.81
N ARG A 48 -14.15 -32.46 -6.68
CA ARG A 48 -13.62 -31.09 -6.50
C ARG A 48 -12.49 -30.74 -7.47
N THR A 49 -11.71 -31.73 -7.89
CA THR A 49 -10.60 -31.63 -8.85
C THR A 49 -11.11 -31.27 -10.26
N VAL A 50 -12.14 -31.98 -10.72
CA VAL A 50 -12.77 -31.73 -12.02
C VAL A 50 -13.47 -30.37 -12.02
N GLN A 51 -14.22 -30.05 -10.97
CA GLN A 51 -14.82 -28.72 -10.80
C GLN A 51 -13.77 -27.60 -10.88
N HIS A 52 -12.63 -27.77 -10.20
CA HIS A 52 -11.54 -26.81 -10.22
C HIS A 52 -11.01 -26.60 -11.64
N GLN A 53 -10.63 -27.68 -12.34
CA GLN A 53 -10.09 -27.60 -13.70
C GLN A 53 -11.08 -26.97 -14.69
N CYS A 54 -12.36 -27.33 -14.60
CA CYS A 54 -13.38 -26.77 -15.48
C CYS A 54 -13.59 -25.27 -15.24
N LEU A 55 -13.51 -24.80 -13.99
CA LEU A 55 -13.62 -23.37 -13.68
C LEU A 55 -12.37 -22.59 -14.10
N VAL A 56 -11.18 -23.15 -13.93
CA VAL A 56 -9.93 -22.57 -14.45
C VAL A 56 -10.00 -22.42 -15.97
N LEU A 57 -10.40 -23.48 -16.66
CA LEU A 57 -10.57 -23.46 -18.12
C LEU A 57 -11.63 -22.44 -18.53
N ALA A 58 -12.79 -22.42 -17.86
CA ALA A 58 -13.84 -21.47 -18.16
C ALA A 58 -13.40 -20.01 -17.95
N ALA A 59 -12.66 -19.72 -16.89
CA ALA A 59 -12.10 -18.40 -16.63
C ALA A 59 -11.10 -17.98 -17.73
N SER A 60 -10.27 -18.90 -18.19
CA SER A 60 -9.32 -18.64 -19.28
C SER A 60 -9.99 -18.44 -20.64
N GLN A 61 -11.11 -19.11 -20.90
CA GLN A 61 -11.81 -19.12 -22.20
C GLN A 61 -13.05 -18.21 -22.25
N ALA A 62 -13.36 -17.49 -21.17
CA ALA A 62 -14.54 -16.63 -21.10
C ALA A 62 -14.58 -15.57 -22.22
N HIS A 63 -13.40 -15.17 -22.72
CA HIS A 63 -13.28 -14.21 -23.81
C HIS A 63 -13.56 -14.78 -25.21
N SER A 64 -13.36 -16.10 -25.40
CA SER A 64 -13.49 -16.77 -26.71
C SER A 64 -14.70 -17.71 -26.79
N SER A 65 -15.32 -18.05 -25.67
CA SER A 65 -16.44 -18.99 -25.59
C SER A 65 -17.59 -18.44 -24.75
N GLN A 66 -18.74 -18.20 -25.40
CA GLN A 66 -19.97 -17.79 -24.72
C GLN A 66 -20.45 -18.86 -23.73
N SER A 67 -20.26 -20.13 -24.07
CA SER A 67 -20.60 -21.26 -23.19
C SER A 67 -19.76 -21.25 -21.92
N ALA A 68 -18.47 -20.93 -22.03
CA ALA A 68 -17.58 -20.78 -20.87
C ALA A 68 -18.00 -19.59 -19.98
N ALA A 69 -18.38 -18.47 -20.58
CA ALA A 69 -18.86 -17.29 -19.86
C ALA A 69 -20.17 -17.55 -19.10
N LEU A 70 -21.16 -18.19 -19.75
CA LEU A 70 -22.43 -18.57 -19.12
C LEU A 70 -22.23 -19.61 -18.01
N PHE A 71 -21.36 -20.59 -18.26
CA PHE A 71 -20.97 -21.58 -17.25
C PHE A 71 -20.39 -20.87 -16.03
N LEU A 72 -19.37 -20.02 -16.21
CA LEU A 72 -18.74 -19.29 -15.12
C LEU A 72 -19.75 -18.42 -14.36
N GLY A 73 -20.60 -17.66 -15.07
CA GLY A 73 -21.66 -16.85 -14.48
C GLY A 73 -22.66 -17.62 -13.60
N SER A 74 -22.91 -18.89 -13.93
CA SER A 74 -23.74 -19.76 -13.09
C SER A 74 -23.05 -20.14 -11.78
N TRP A 75 -21.74 -20.41 -11.82
CA TRP A 75 -20.95 -20.88 -10.66
C TRP A 75 -20.55 -19.77 -9.68
N VAL A 76 -20.42 -18.53 -10.14
CA VAL A 76 -20.20 -17.38 -9.23
C VAL A 76 -21.43 -16.97 -8.42
N SER A 77 -22.59 -17.63 -8.63
CA SER A 77 -23.80 -17.40 -7.83
C SER A 77 -23.71 -18.07 -6.44
N PRO A 78 -24.29 -17.48 -5.36
CA PRO A 78 -24.14 -17.93 -3.97
C PRO A 78 -24.32 -19.43 -3.68
N PRO A 79 -25.34 -20.16 -4.18
CA PRO A 79 -25.49 -21.57 -3.83
C PRO A 79 -24.39 -22.46 -4.41
N LEU A 80 -23.74 -22.06 -5.51
CA LEU A 80 -22.71 -22.85 -6.18
C LEU A 80 -21.30 -22.44 -5.75
N VAL A 81 -21.04 -21.15 -5.59
CA VAL A 81 -19.74 -20.66 -5.10
C VAL A 81 -19.41 -21.19 -3.70
N HIS A 82 -20.40 -21.33 -2.82
CA HIS A 82 -20.18 -21.92 -1.48
C HIS A 82 -19.87 -23.42 -1.52
N SER A 83 -20.19 -24.12 -2.62
CA SER A 83 -19.84 -25.52 -2.80
C SER A 83 -18.42 -25.74 -3.33
N LEU A 84 -17.74 -24.67 -3.77
CA LEU A 84 -16.41 -24.73 -4.35
C LEU A 84 -15.33 -24.87 -3.27
N SER A 85 -14.25 -25.55 -3.65
CA SER A 85 -13.04 -25.62 -2.84
C SER A 85 -12.39 -24.24 -2.65
N HIS A 86 -11.66 -24.05 -1.55
CA HIS A 86 -10.90 -22.81 -1.31
C HIS A 86 -9.93 -22.44 -2.45
N PRO A 87 -9.10 -23.37 -2.98
CA PRO A 87 -8.22 -23.07 -4.12
C PRO A 87 -8.98 -22.59 -5.36
N THR A 88 -10.15 -23.17 -5.65
CA THR A 88 -10.98 -22.75 -6.79
C THR A 88 -11.51 -21.33 -6.61
N ARG A 89 -12.00 -20.98 -5.42
CA ARG A 89 -12.48 -19.62 -5.12
C ARG A 89 -11.36 -18.58 -5.20
N ALA A 90 -10.20 -18.90 -4.64
CA ALA A 90 -9.01 -18.05 -4.72
C ALA A 90 -8.60 -17.81 -6.17
N HIS A 91 -8.54 -18.86 -6.99
CA HIS A 91 -8.25 -18.73 -8.42
C HIS A 91 -9.24 -17.85 -9.15
N LEU A 92 -10.55 -18.01 -8.91
CA LEU A 92 -11.57 -17.18 -9.54
C LEU A 92 -11.43 -15.69 -9.21
N TYR A 93 -11.00 -15.36 -7.99
CA TYR A 93 -10.65 -13.98 -7.63
C TYR A 93 -9.40 -13.50 -8.36
N GLU A 94 -8.32 -14.28 -8.35
CA GLU A 94 -7.07 -13.89 -9.02
C GLU A 94 -7.23 -13.76 -10.54
N SER A 95 -8.10 -14.56 -11.15
CA SER A 95 -8.38 -14.52 -12.58
C SER A 95 -9.47 -13.51 -12.96
N LEU A 96 -9.92 -12.64 -12.05
CA LEU A 96 -11.05 -11.73 -12.24
C LEU A 96 -10.95 -10.92 -13.54
N GLY A 97 -9.75 -10.40 -13.84
CA GLY A 97 -9.50 -9.62 -15.06
C GLY A 97 -9.78 -10.37 -16.37
N LEU A 98 -9.68 -11.71 -16.37
CA LEU A 98 -9.86 -12.54 -17.57
C LEU A 98 -11.33 -12.74 -17.95
N TRP A 99 -12.23 -12.77 -16.98
CA TRP A 99 -13.62 -13.17 -17.21
C TRP A 99 -14.65 -12.10 -16.83
N MET A 100 -14.30 -11.06 -16.06
CA MET A 100 -15.27 -10.07 -15.55
C MET A 100 -16.09 -9.37 -16.64
N LYS A 101 -15.53 -9.22 -17.85
CA LYS A 101 -16.19 -8.54 -18.98
C LYS A 101 -17.24 -9.41 -19.69
N HIS A 102 -17.23 -10.72 -19.41
CA HIS A 102 -18.00 -11.72 -20.15
C HIS A 102 -19.17 -12.28 -19.33
N VAL A 103 -19.24 -11.95 -18.03
CA VAL A 103 -20.30 -12.37 -17.12
C VAL A 103 -21.30 -11.23 -16.90
N ALA A 104 -22.55 -11.57 -16.61
CA ALA A 104 -23.59 -10.60 -16.32
C ALA A 104 -23.23 -9.69 -15.12
N GLU A 105 -23.61 -8.41 -15.23
CA GLU A 105 -23.33 -7.34 -14.27
C GLU A 105 -23.80 -7.67 -12.85
N ASP A 106 -25.02 -8.20 -12.70
CA ASP A 106 -25.58 -8.61 -11.41
C ASP A 106 -24.75 -9.70 -10.73
N LYS A 107 -24.22 -10.64 -11.51
CA LYS A 107 -23.40 -11.75 -11.02
C LYS A 107 -22.02 -11.28 -10.59
N LEU A 108 -21.38 -10.42 -11.39
CA LEU A 108 -20.10 -9.81 -11.05
C LEU A 108 -20.22 -9.02 -9.74
N GLN A 109 -21.26 -8.17 -9.63
CA GLN A 109 -21.49 -7.38 -8.44
C GLN A 109 -21.72 -8.25 -7.20
N VAL A 110 -22.58 -9.27 -7.27
CA VAL A 110 -22.79 -10.17 -6.12
C VAL A 110 -21.51 -10.91 -5.72
N TYR A 111 -20.71 -11.35 -6.69
CA TYR A 111 -19.49 -12.11 -6.43
C TYR A 111 -18.36 -11.28 -5.80
N VAL A 112 -18.11 -10.09 -6.34
CA VAL A 112 -17.00 -9.23 -5.91
C VAL A 112 -17.38 -8.41 -4.68
N ASP A 113 -18.57 -7.80 -4.68
CA ASP A 113 -19.04 -6.92 -3.60
C ASP A 113 -19.57 -7.75 -2.42
N LYS A 114 -20.61 -8.57 -2.62
CA LYS A 114 -21.25 -9.25 -1.48
C LYS A 114 -20.41 -10.40 -0.94
N LEU A 115 -19.98 -11.32 -1.80
CA LEU A 115 -19.24 -12.51 -1.38
C LEU A 115 -17.77 -12.19 -1.06
N GLY A 116 -17.15 -11.27 -1.80
CA GLY A 116 -15.79 -10.79 -1.51
C GLY A 116 -15.69 -10.10 -0.15
N LEU A 117 -16.61 -9.19 0.17
CA LEU A 117 -16.58 -8.45 1.42
C LEU A 117 -16.89 -9.30 2.66
N GLN A 118 -17.64 -10.40 2.52
CA GLN A 118 -17.90 -11.33 3.61
C GLN A 118 -16.60 -11.91 4.21
N HIS A 119 -15.55 -12.08 3.39
CA HIS A 119 -14.26 -12.56 3.89
C HIS A 119 -13.59 -11.61 4.89
N PHE A 120 -13.83 -10.30 4.78
CA PHE A 120 -13.26 -9.32 5.73
C PHE A 120 -14.00 -9.29 7.07
N GLN A 121 -15.19 -9.89 7.15
CA GLN A 121 -16.01 -9.96 8.36
C GLN A 121 -15.70 -11.21 9.19
N ASP A 122 -15.30 -12.31 8.56
CA ASP A 122 -14.97 -13.58 9.22
C ASP A 122 -13.49 -13.62 9.66
N LYS A 123 -13.19 -12.92 10.77
CA LYS A 123 -11.82 -12.74 11.30
C LYS A 123 -11.24 -13.97 12.02
N GLN A 124 -12.06 -14.98 12.31
CA GLN A 124 -11.62 -16.15 13.10
C GLN A 124 -11.01 -17.25 12.21
N ASN A 125 -11.19 -17.18 10.90
CA ASN A 125 -10.77 -18.22 9.98
C ASN A 125 -9.42 -17.87 9.30
N PRO A 126 -8.34 -18.65 9.51
CA PRO A 126 -7.06 -18.42 8.86
C PRO A 126 -7.15 -18.48 7.32
N HIS A 127 -8.11 -19.24 6.76
CA HIS A 127 -8.36 -19.26 5.32
C HIS A 127 -8.97 -17.95 4.78
N SER A 128 -9.54 -17.12 5.66
CA SER A 128 -10.13 -15.85 5.26
C SER A 128 -9.06 -14.84 4.83
N LEU A 129 -7.92 -14.78 5.52
CA LEU A 129 -6.82 -13.88 5.20
C LEU A 129 -6.25 -14.17 3.80
N SER A 130 -6.01 -15.44 3.48
CA SER A 130 -5.58 -15.84 2.12
C SER A 130 -6.60 -15.46 1.06
N MET A 131 -7.89 -15.56 1.35
CA MET A 131 -8.96 -15.22 0.41
C MET A 131 -9.04 -13.71 0.17
N CYS A 132 -8.92 -12.90 1.23
CA CYS A 132 -8.83 -11.45 1.14
C CYS A 132 -7.63 -11.01 0.29
N GLN A 133 -6.49 -11.69 0.43
CA GLN A 133 -5.30 -11.43 -0.40
C GLN A 133 -5.52 -11.78 -1.87
N SER A 134 -6.14 -12.94 -2.16
CA SER A 134 -6.49 -13.32 -3.54
C SER A 134 -7.50 -12.36 -4.17
N LEU A 135 -8.50 -11.89 -3.40
CA LEU A 135 -9.44 -10.85 -3.85
C LEU A 135 -8.70 -9.55 -4.20
N LEU A 136 -7.89 -9.02 -3.29
CA LEU A 136 -7.15 -7.76 -3.51
C LEU A 136 -6.17 -7.88 -4.68
N ARG A 137 -5.51 -9.03 -4.85
CA ARG A 137 -4.65 -9.31 -6.00
C ARG A 137 -5.46 -9.29 -7.31
N GLY A 138 -6.60 -9.96 -7.32
CA GLY A 138 -7.53 -9.98 -8.44
C GLY A 138 -8.09 -8.61 -8.81
N LEU A 139 -8.51 -7.84 -7.81
CA LEU A 139 -8.99 -6.46 -7.98
C LEU A 139 -7.91 -5.57 -8.59
N ALA A 140 -6.70 -5.55 -8.02
CA ALA A 140 -5.59 -4.75 -8.54
C ALA A 140 -5.26 -5.12 -10.00
N GLN A 141 -5.19 -6.41 -10.32
CA GLN A 141 -4.93 -6.88 -11.69
C GLN A 141 -6.07 -6.52 -12.66
N ALA A 142 -7.32 -6.63 -12.22
CA ALA A 142 -8.49 -6.30 -13.03
C ALA A 142 -8.61 -4.78 -13.29
N MET A 143 -8.27 -3.95 -12.30
CA MET A 143 -8.27 -2.49 -12.42
C MET A 143 -7.13 -1.99 -13.31
N ALA A 144 -5.97 -2.66 -13.30
CA ALA A 144 -4.83 -2.33 -14.15
C ALA A 144 -5.03 -2.69 -15.64
N LEU A 145 -6.13 -3.34 -16.02
CA LEU A 145 -6.41 -3.67 -17.42
C LEU A 145 -6.70 -2.41 -18.24
N PRO A 146 -6.26 -2.35 -19.51
CA PRO A 146 -6.58 -1.22 -20.37
C PRO A 146 -8.08 -1.17 -20.65
N ASN A 147 -8.68 0.01 -20.45
CA ASN A 147 -10.08 0.33 -20.74
C ASN A 147 -11.08 -0.72 -20.20
N PRO A 148 -11.22 -0.86 -18.87
CA PRO A 148 -12.26 -1.70 -18.30
C PRO A 148 -13.65 -1.11 -18.64
N PRO A 149 -14.67 -1.95 -18.93
CA PRO A 149 -16.04 -1.48 -19.11
C PRO A 149 -16.49 -0.64 -17.91
N LYS A 150 -17.24 0.45 -18.16
CA LYS A 150 -17.64 1.41 -17.12
C LYS A 150 -18.30 0.73 -15.92
N HIS A 151 -19.18 -0.23 -16.16
CA HIS A 151 -19.82 -1.00 -15.10
C HIS A 151 -18.80 -1.78 -14.24
N CYS A 152 -17.92 -2.55 -14.88
CA CYS A 152 -16.86 -3.29 -14.19
C CYS A 152 -16.01 -2.34 -13.34
N TRP A 153 -15.60 -1.19 -13.90
CA TRP A 153 -14.84 -0.18 -13.18
C TRP A 153 -15.58 0.30 -11.92
N THR A 154 -16.87 0.65 -12.03
CA THR A 154 -17.68 1.10 -10.89
C THR A 154 -17.78 0.05 -9.80
N VAL A 155 -17.94 -1.23 -10.15
CA VAL A 155 -17.98 -2.32 -9.17
C VAL A 155 -16.62 -2.48 -8.48
N LEU A 156 -15.52 -2.47 -9.23
CA LEU A 156 -14.16 -2.64 -8.69
C LEU A 156 -13.77 -1.47 -7.79
N SER A 157 -14.01 -0.22 -8.22
CA SER A 157 -13.69 0.97 -7.44
C SER A 157 -14.55 1.08 -6.18
N SER A 158 -15.86 0.83 -6.29
CA SER A 158 -16.77 0.81 -5.14
C SER A 158 -16.40 -0.29 -4.14
N THR A 159 -16.04 -1.48 -4.61
CA THR A 159 -15.60 -2.58 -3.73
C THR A 159 -14.30 -2.21 -3.02
N THR A 160 -13.34 -1.61 -3.73
CA THR A 160 -12.07 -1.15 -3.15
C THR A 160 -12.30 -0.13 -2.03
N GLU A 161 -13.19 0.84 -2.24
CA GLU A 161 -13.57 1.83 -1.21
C GLU A 161 -14.24 1.18 0.01
N LYS A 162 -15.11 0.19 -0.21
CA LYS A 162 -15.74 -0.57 0.90
C LYS A 162 -14.71 -1.38 1.68
N ILE A 163 -13.75 -2.02 1.01
CA ILE A 163 -12.66 -2.74 1.67
C ILE A 163 -11.84 -1.78 2.55
N TYR A 164 -11.49 -0.59 2.04
CA TYR A 164 -10.81 0.43 2.84
C TYR A 164 -11.60 0.82 4.09
N SER A 165 -12.93 0.89 3.98
CA SER A 165 -13.81 1.23 5.10
C SER A 165 -13.93 0.11 6.15
N ILE A 166 -13.87 -1.16 5.72
CA ILE A 166 -13.98 -2.33 6.60
C ILE A 166 -12.66 -2.65 7.32
N LEU A 167 -11.53 -2.37 6.67
CA LEU A 167 -10.22 -2.67 7.24
C LEU A 167 -9.95 -1.86 8.52
N PRO A 168 -9.38 -2.49 9.57
CA PRO A 168 -9.05 -1.82 10.83
C PRO A 168 -8.17 -0.59 10.63
N ASN A 169 -8.29 0.39 11.54
CA ASN A 169 -7.44 1.57 11.50
C ASN A 169 -6.03 1.31 12.07
N GLN A 170 -5.91 0.34 12.98
CA GLN A 170 -4.64 -0.13 13.54
C GLN A 170 -4.18 -1.37 12.77
N ILE A 171 -2.96 -1.33 12.25
CA ILE A 171 -2.43 -2.37 11.37
C ILE A 171 -1.78 -3.46 12.22
N GLN A 172 -2.21 -4.70 11.99
CA GLN A 172 -1.58 -5.90 12.57
C GLN A 172 -0.54 -6.49 11.60
N ASP A 173 0.47 -7.15 12.15
CA ASP A 173 1.62 -7.64 11.38
C ASP A 173 1.28 -8.65 10.29
N ASN A 174 0.33 -9.54 10.59
CA ASN A 174 -0.17 -10.56 9.67
C ASN A 174 -1.11 -9.97 8.59
N GLU A 175 -1.60 -8.75 8.79
CA GLU A 175 -2.58 -8.08 7.91
C GLU A 175 -1.94 -7.07 6.95
N VAL A 176 -0.64 -6.79 7.06
CA VAL A 176 0.09 -5.83 6.20
C VAL A 176 -0.09 -6.11 4.72
N GLY A 177 -0.13 -7.39 4.35
CA GLY A 177 -0.39 -7.81 2.97
C GLY A 177 -1.74 -7.32 2.42
N LEU A 178 -2.75 -7.14 3.27
CA LEU A 178 -4.05 -6.59 2.90
C LEU A 178 -3.94 -5.09 2.59
N TYR A 179 -3.26 -4.32 3.42
CA TYR A 179 -3.06 -2.88 3.17
C TYR A 179 -2.18 -2.62 1.94
N VAL A 180 -1.16 -3.46 1.71
CA VAL A 180 -0.35 -3.41 0.48
C VAL A 180 -1.19 -3.77 -0.75
N GLY A 181 -2.03 -4.81 -0.66
CA GLY A 181 -2.95 -5.18 -1.73
C GLY A 181 -3.98 -4.09 -2.04
N LEU A 182 -4.52 -3.46 -0.99
CA LEU A 182 -5.43 -2.33 -1.11
C LEU A 182 -4.76 -1.12 -1.76
N ALA A 183 -3.55 -0.78 -1.34
CA ALA A 183 -2.80 0.33 -1.95
C ALA A 183 -2.55 0.09 -3.44
N LYS A 184 -2.31 -1.17 -3.87
CA LYS A 184 -2.22 -1.53 -5.29
C LYS A 184 -3.55 -1.40 -6.05
N CYS A 185 -4.69 -1.54 -5.38
CA CYS A 185 -5.98 -1.27 -6.02
C CYS A 185 -6.20 0.24 -6.15
N LEU A 186 -5.87 0.99 -5.08
CA LEU A 186 -5.98 2.45 -5.05
C LEU A 186 -5.04 3.13 -6.04
N SER A 187 -3.88 2.55 -6.38
CA SER A 187 -2.96 3.12 -7.36
C SER A 187 -3.55 3.27 -8.76
N GLU A 188 -4.56 2.46 -9.09
CA GLU A 188 -5.24 2.51 -10.39
C GLU A 188 -6.31 3.61 -10.45
N LEU A 189 -6.75 4.15 -9.30
CA LEU A 189 -7.74 5.24 -9.25
C LEU A 189 -7.11 6.59 -9.62
N CYS A 190 -7.96 7.56 -9.96
CA CYS A 190 -7.50 8.93 -10.16
C CYS A 190 -7.17 9.62 -8.84
N ASP A 191 -6.34 10.67 -8.89
CA ASP A 191 -5.82 11.34 -7.70
C ASP A 191 -6.95 11.88 -6.79
N THR A 192 -8.02 12.42 -7.38
CA THR A 192 -9.17 12.93 -6.63
C THR A 192 -9.93 11.83 -5.89
N GLU A 193 -10.00 10.62 -6.43
CA GLU A 193 -10.60 9.47 -5.76
C GLU A 193 -9.70 8.96 -4.63
N ILE A 194 -8.39 8.90 -4.86
CA ILE A 194 -7.41 8.53 -3.83
C ILE A 194 -7.54 9.50 -2.65
N ASP A 195 -7.45 10.81 -2.90
CA ASP A 195 -7.54 11.85 -1.85
C ASP A 195 -8.87 11.80 -1.08
N ARG A 196 -9.98 11.51 -1.78
CA ARG A 196 -11.29 11.34 -1.14
C ARG A 196 -11.32 10.14 -0.21
N ILE A 197 -10.78 8.99 -0.64
CA ILE A 197 -10.83 7.72 0.11
C ILE A 197 -9.82 7.73 1.27
N THR A 198 -8.60 8.22 1.03
CA THR A 198 -7.49 8.22 2.00
C THR A 198 -7.42 9.51 2.81
N ARG A 199 -8.53 10.26 2.90
CA ARG A 199 -8.60 11.48 3.72
C ARG A 199 -8.08 11.20 5.13
N VAL A 200 -7.10 11.99 5.54
CA VAL A 200 -6.46 11.85 6.85
C VAL A 200 -7.39 12.40 7.92
N THR A 201 -7.77 11.55 8.86
CA THR A 201 -8.58 11.89 10.04
C THR A 201 -7.93 11.27 11.27
N GLU A 202 -8.20 11.82 12.46
CA GLU A 202 -7.62 11.36 13.72
C GLU A 202 -7.87 9.86 13.97
N ASP A 203 -9.07 9.37 13.69
CA ASP A 203 -9.47 7.97 13.89
C ASP A 203 -8.80 7.00 12.91
N ARG A 204 -8.39 7.47 11.72
CA ARG A 204 -7.85 6.64 10.62
C ARG A 204 -6.37 6.91 10.35
N MET A 205 -5.71 7.59 11.28
CA MET A 205 -4.39 8.16 11.08
C MET A 205 -3.35 7.14 10.62
N GLU A 206 -3.20 6.01 11.32
CA GLU A 206 -2.24 4.95 10.98
C GLU A 206 -2.52 4.31 9.61
N LYS A 207 -3.77 3.94 9.34
CA LYS A 207 -4.20 3.37 8.05
C LYS A 207 -3.98 4.34 6.89
N ALA A 208 -4.44 5.58 7.01
CA ALA A 208 -4.27 6.59 5.96
C ALA A 208 -2.79 6.87 5.71
N ALA A 209 -2.01 7.06 6.78
CA ALA A 209 -0.57 7.26 6.70
C ALA A 209 0.14 6.10 6.00
N PHE A 210 -0.19 4.84 6.32
CA PHE A 210 0.40 3.67 5.69
C PHE A 210 0.11 3.63 4.18
N ILE A 211 -1.15 3.84 3.78
CA ILE A 211 -1.53 3.80 2.36
C ILE A 211 -0.85 4.92 1.58
N LEU A 212 -0.89 6.16 2.08
CA LEU A 212 -0.25 7.32 1.45
C LEU A 212 1.28 7.12 1.36
N ALA A 213 1.92 6.70 2.46
CA ALA A 213 3.34 6.38 2.50
C ALA A 213 3.75 5.29 1.51
N TYR A 214 2.94 4.22 1.40
CA TYR A 214 3.18 3.16 0.43
C TYR A 214 3.08 3.69 -1.01
N LEU A 215 2.02 4.43 -1.34
CA LEU A 215 1.81 4.99 -2.68
C LEU A 215 2.91 6.00 -3.06
N THR A 216 3.33 6.86 -2.13
CA THR A 216 4.46 7.78 -2.31
C THR A 216 5.77 7.01 -2.51
N SER A 217 6.01 5.96 -1.71
CA SER A 217 7.21 5.14 -1.88
C SER A 217 7.31 4.42 -3.24
N LYS A 218 6.17 4.15 -3.86
CA LYS A 218 6.07 3.58 -5.21
C LYS A 218 6.05 4.65 -6.31
N GLY A 219 6.12 5.93 -5.97
CA GLY A 219 6.09 7.03 -6.91
C GLY A 219 4.72 7.24 -7.56
N ARG A 220 3.64 6.69 -7.00
CA ARG A 220 2.29 6.95 -7.50
C ARG A 220 1.79 8.32 -7.05
N LEU A 221 2.13 8.73 -5.83
CA LEU A 221 1.80 10.04 -5.25
C LEU A 221 3.06 10.86 -4.97
N PRO A 222 3.00 12.20 -5.07
CA PRO A 222 4.08 13.07 -4.64
C PRO A 222 4.24 13.09 -3.11
N PHE A 223 5.34 13.65 -2.62
CA PHE A 223 5.56 13.86 -1.17
C PHE A 223 4.51 14.78 -0.52
N LEU A 224 3.87 15.66 -1.30
CA LEU A 224 2.80 16.54 -0.84
C LEU A 224 1.66 15.77 -0.16
N GLY A 225 1.36 14.54 -0.60
CA GLY A 225 0.33 13.69 0.00
C GLY A 225 0.63 13.27 1.45
N LEU A 226 1.88 13.41 1.92
CA LEU A 226 2.26 13.14 3.31
C LEU A 226 2.13 14.38 4.21
N ASN A 227 1.89 15.57 3.65
CA ASN A 227 1.82 16.80 4.45
C ASN A 227 0.60 16.83 5.39
N ASP A 228 -0.52 16.24 4.97
CA ASP A 228 -1.70 16.09 5.83
C ASP A 228 -1.43 15.13 7.00
N VAL A 229 -0.65 14.09 6.76
CA VAL A 229 -0.18 13.14 7.78
C VAL A 229 0.73 13.85 8.80
N ILE A 230 1.70 14.61 8.32
CA ILE A 230 2.62 15.40 9.15
C ILE A 230 1.84 16.46 9.96
N SER A 231 0.87 17.12 9.33
CA SER A 231 0.03 18.13 9.96
C SER A 231 -0.86 17.52 11.05
N GLY A 232 -1.41 16.32 10.83
CA GLY A 232 -2.21 15.60 11.82
C GLY A 232 -1.42 15.27 13.10
N ILE A 233 -0.19 14.76 12.97
CA ILE A 233 0.67 14.48 14.14
C ILE A 233 1.02 15.77 14.88
N ARG A 234 1.30 16.86 14.16
CA ARG A 234 1.54 18.17 14.76
C ARG A 234 0.34 18.68 15.57
N CYS A 235 -0.88 18.33 15.17
CA CYS A 235 -2.10 18.64 15.92
C CYS A 235 -2.30 17.77 17.19
N GLY A 236 -1.35 16.90 17.52
CA GLY A 236 -1.39 16.07 18.73
C GLY A 236 -2.09 14.71 18.54
N TRP A 237 -2.38 14.30 17.31
CA TRP A 237 -3.00 13.00 17.06
C TRP A 237 -2.06 11.85 17.43
N LEU A 238 -2.61 10.79 18.01
CA LEU A 238 -1.86 9.59 18.36
C LEU A 238 -1.28 8.94 17.10
N GLY A 239 0.05 8.99 16.97
CA GLY A 239 0.75 8.59 15.75
C GLY A 239 2.12 7.96 16.01
N HIS A 240 2.31 7.25 17.13
CA HIS A 240 3.59 6.64 17.50
C HIS A 240 4.18 5.79 16.37
N ARG A 241 3.34 5.04 15.65
CA ARG A 241 3.71 4.21 14.49
C ARG A 241 3.92 4.99 13.19
N VAL A 242 3.31 6.17 13.07
CA VAL A 242 3.34 6.98 11.85
C VAL A 242 4.75 7.51 11.58
N GLY A 243 5.51 7.85 12.62
CA GLY A 243 6.91 8.25 12.47
C GLY A 243 7.76 7.18 11.78
N TRP A 244 7.58 5.92 12.17
CA TRP A 244 8.24 4.79 11.50
C TRP A 244 7.74 4.60 10.06
N ILE A 245 6.43 4.74 9.82
CA ILE A 245 5.84 4.67 8.47
C ILE A 245 6.46 5.72 7.54
N LEU A 246 6.62 6.97 8.01
CA LEU A 246 7.25 8.06 7.26
C LEU A 246 8.71 7.73 6.95
N LEU A 247 9.47 7.27 7.94
CA LEU A 247 10.87 6.86 7.77
C LEU A 247 11.01 5.73 6.74
N GLN A 248 10.14 4.72 6.82
CA GLN A 248 10.07 3.64 5.84
C GLN A 248 9.75 4.15 4.43
N ALA A 249 8.83 5.13 4.30
CA ALA A 249 8.50 5.75 3.02
C ALA A 249 9.69 6.48 2.40
N PHE A 250 10.36 7.33 3.18
CA PHE A 250 11.50 8.11 2.71
C PHE A 250 12.65 7.22 2.23
N TYR A 251 12.97 6.16 2.97
CA TYR A 251 14.01 5.22 2.58
C TYR A 251 13.67 4.46 1.30
N GLN A 252 12.40 4.08 1.12
CA GLN A 252 11.97 3.38 -0.08
C GLN A 252 11.95 4.31 -1.31
N CYS A 253 11.62 5.59 -1.15
CA CYS A 253 11.72 6.59 -2.22
C CYS A 253 13.16 6.73 -2.74
N HIS A 254 14.18 6.64 -1.88
CA HIS A 254 15.59 6.68 -2.29
C HIS A 254 15.98 5.56 -3.24
N ARG A 255 15.36 4.38 -3.07
CA ARG A 255 15.66 3.19 -3.86
C ARG A 255 14.88 3.13 -5.18
N GLY A 256 13.81 3.90 -5.30
CA GLY A 256 12.95 3.93 -6.49
C GLY A 256 13.38 5.01 -7.48
N THR A 257 13.47 4.68 -8.76
CA THR A 257 13.65 5.66 -9.83
C THR A 257 12.29 6.08 -10.38
N ASN A 258 11.56 6.89 -9.61
CA ASN A 258 10.24 7.39 -10.02
C ASN A 258 10.27 8.91 -10.26
N PRO A 259 9.57 9.42 -11.29
CA PRO A 259 9.60 10.85 -11.62
C PRO A 259 8.94 11.75 -10.57
N SER A 260 7.98 11.23 -9.79
CA SER A 260 7.25 11.97 -8.75
C SER A 260 7.99 12.05 -7.40
N THR A 261 8.95 11.15 -7.16
CA THR A 261 9.73 11.04 -5.92
C THR A 261 11.23 11.01 -6.17
N GLY A 262 11.64 11.48 -7.35
CA GLY A 262 13.03 11.58 -7.77
C GLY A 262 13.82 12.60 -6.96
N VAL A 263 15.13 12.64 -7.19
CA VAL A 263 16.06 13.46 -6.42
C VAL A 263 15.70 14.95 -6.44
N SER A 264 15.21 15.46 -7.58
CA SER A 264 14.74 16.86 -7.69
C SER A 264 13.54 17.14 -6.79
N GLN A 265 12.55 16.24 -6.76
CA GLN A 265 11.35 16.36 -5.93
C GLN A 265 11.68 16.20 -4.44
N GLN A 266 12.61 15.31 -4.10
CA GLN A 266 13.13 15.17 -2.73
C GLN A 266 13.77 16.48 -2.27
N MET A 267 14.58 17.11 -3.13
CA MET A 267 15.25 18.39 -2.84
C MET A 267 14.24 19.53 -2.69
N GLU A 268 13.28 19.66 -3.60
CA GLU A 268 12.23 20.68 -3.53
C GLU A 268 11.42 20.55 -2.24
N TRP A 269 10.92 19.35 -1.93
CA TRP A 269 10.12 19.11 -0.73
C TRP A 269 10.92 19.37 0.56
N LEU A 270 12.20 19.01 0.62
CA LEU A 270 13.04 19.26 1.80
C LEU A 270 13.29 20.76 2.02
N LEU A 271 13.50 21.52 0.94
CA LEU A 271 13.66 22.97 1.00
C LEU A 271 12.36 23.66 1.44
N GLU A 272 11.20 23.18 0.98
CA GLU A 272 9.90 23.66 1.45
C GLU A 272 9.71 23.37 2.95
N LEU A 273 10.07 22.17 3.42
CA LEU A 273 10.03 21.80 4.83
C LEU A 273 10.92 22.71 5.68
N MET A 274 12.14 23.02 5.22
CA MET A 274 13.03 23.98 5.89
C MET A 274 12.38 25.37 6.00
N GLY A 275 11.73 25.83 4.92
CA GLY A 275 10.98 27.08 4.89
C GLY A 275 9.81 27.08 5.87
N HIS A 276 9.06 25.98 5.94
CA HIS A 276 7.94 25.80 6.87
C HIS A 276 8.39 25.81 8.33
N ILE A 277 9.45 25.06 8.67
CA ILE A 277 10.06 25.06 10.01
C ILE A 277 10.47 26.49 10.39
N ARG A 278 11.14 27.21 9.48
CA ARG A 278 11.56 28.60 9.71
C ARG A 278 10.37 29.53 9.95
N ASN A 279 9.28 29.37 9.20
CA ASN A 279 8.08 30.18 9.33
C ASN A 279 7.36 29.93 10.67
N ILE A 280 7.36 28.69 11.17
CA ILE A 280 6.79 28.39 12.49
C ILE A 280 7.69 28.91 13.60
N ALA A 281 9.01 28.70 13.48
CA ALA A 281 9.98 29.11 14.50
C ALA A 281 10.07 30.64 14.67
N TYR A 282 9.95 31.41 13.57
CA TYR A 282 10.23 32.86 13.55
C TYR A 282 9.10 33.73 12.99
N GLY A 283 8.03 33.16 12.41
CA GLY A 283 7.01 33.89 11.65
C GLY A 283 5.94 34.62 12.47
N GLY A 284 6.08 34.71 13.79
CA GLY A 284 5.29 35.58 14.67
C GLY A 284 3.80 35.22 14.86
N LYS A 285 3.23 34.30 14.09
CA LYS A 285 1.87 33.77 14.31
C LYS A 285 1.92 32.63 15.34
N ALA A 286 1.18 32.79 16.43
CA ALA A 286 1.04 31.75 17.45
C ALA A 286 0.46 30.46 16.82
N GLU A 287 1.11 29.33 17.09
CA GLU A 287 0.65 27.99 16.70
C GLU A 287 -0.69 27.69 17.40
N PRO A 288 -1.66 27.04 16.73
CA PRO A 288 -2.94 26.65 17.34
C PRO A 288 -2.78 25.67 18.53
N SER A 289 -1.66 24.93 18.57
CA SER A 289 -1.36 23.85 19.50
C SER A 289 -0.71 24.30 20.82
N GLY A 290 -0.36 25.59 20.95
CA GLY A 290 0.17 26.18 22.19
C GLY A 290 1.65 25.96 22.49
N ASP A 291 2.31 24.96 21.88
CA ASP A 291 3.74 24.69 22.07
C ASP A 291 4.52 24.72 20.75
N THR A 292 4.99 25.92 20.39
CA THR A 292 5.79 26.16 19.18
C THR A 292 7.05 25.28 19.15
N SER A 293 7.66 24.99 20.32
CA SER A 293 8.89 24.20 20.42
C SER A 293 8.67 22.73 20.08
N ALA A 294 7.57 22.13 20.57
CA ALA A 294 7.24 20.75 20.24
C ALA A 294 6.93 20.57 18.75
N ALA A 295 6.24 21.54 18.14
CA ALA A 295 5.90 21.53 16.73
C ALA A 295 7.13 21.66 15.81
N THR A 296 8.05 22.59 16.11
CA THR A 296 9.30 22.76 15.36
C THR A 296 10.23 21.57 15.53
N ASP A 297 10.31 21.00 16.74
CA ASP A 297 11.09 19.80 17.00
C ASP A 297 10.57 18.61 16.19
N PHE A 298 9.27 18.34 16.20
CA PHE A 298 8.68 17.28 15.41
C PHE A 298 8.99 17.42 13.91
N LEU A 299 8.83 18.61 13.34
CA LEU A 299 9.16 18.86 11.94
C LEU A 299 10.66 18.70 11.66
N PHE A 300 11.52 19.09 12.61
CA PHE A 300 12.96 18.87 12.50
C PHE A 300 13.30 17.37 12.56
N HIS A 301 12.60 16.56 13.36
CA HIS A 301 12.75 15.11 13.36
C HIS A 301 12.33 14.49 12.01
N VAL A 302 11.25 14.98 11.39
CA VAL A 302 10.85 14.58 10.02
C VAL A 302 11.93 14.94 9.00
N PHE A 303 12.50 16.15 9.11
CA PHE A 303 13.63 16.58 8.28
C PHE A 303 14.84 15.65 8.45
N ALA A 304 15.20 15.33 9.69
CA ALA A 304 16.30 14.41 9.99
C ALA A 304 16.05 13.01 9.41
N ALA A 305 14.83 12.49 9.50
CA ALA A 305 14.44 11.20 8.93
C ALA A 305 14.60 11.17 7.40
N ALA A 306 14.20 12.23 6.70
CA ALA A 306 14.40 12.36 5.26
C ALA A 306 15.89 12.41 4.88
N VAL A 307 16.67 13.24 5.58
CA VAL A 307 18.13 13.37 5.35
C VAL A 307 18.85 12.05 5.59
N VAL A 308 18.53 11.34 6.68
CA VAL A 308 19.10 10.02 6.99
C VAL A 308 18.74 9.00 5.92
N SER A 309 17.50 9.03 5.43
CA SER A 309 16.99 8.09 4.43
C SER A 309 17.60 8.27 3.04
N TRP A 310 17.93 9.51 2.66
CA TRP A 310 18.41 9.84 1.31
C TRP A 310 19.93 10.03 1.25
N GLY A 311 20.53 10.43 2.37
CA GLY A 311 21.98 10.64 2.48
C GLY A 311 22.75 9.32 2.55
N ASP A 312 22.23 8.36 3.31
CA ASP A 312 22.91 7.12 3.68
C ASP A 312 22.00 5.88 3.43
N HIS A 313 22.63 4.73 3.15
CA HIS A 313 21.94 3.45 3.02
C HIS A 313 21.98 2.59 4.28
N VAL A 314 22.96 2.82 5.15
CA VAL A 314 23.28 1.99 6.33
C VAL A 314 22.51 2.48 7.55
N VAL A 315 22.52 3.79 7.81
CA VAL A 315 21.87 4.37 9.00
C VAL A 315 20.38 4.03 9.08
N PRO A 316 19.57 4.12 8.01
CA PRO A 316 18.16 3.68 8.07
C PRO A 316 18.01 2.21 8.48
N LEU A 317 18.87 1.32 7.98
CA LEU A 317 18.83 -0.10 8.34
C LEU A 317 19.19 -0.33 9.81
N LEU A 318 20.16 0.43 10.35
CA LEU A 318 20.50 0.40 11.78
C LEU A 318 19.36 0.91 12.67
N LEU A 319 18.53 1.81 12.15
CA LEU A 319 17.31 2.29 12.82
C LEU A 319 16.11 1.33 12.67
N GLY A 320 16.32 0.15 12.07
CA GLY A 320 15.28 -0.87 11.92
C GLY A 320 14.35 -0.68 10.73
N VAL A 321 14.71 0.20 9.78
CA VAL A 321 14.00 0.36 8.50
C VAL A 321 14.25 -0.86 7.62
N ARG A 322 13.24 -1.24 6.84
CA ARG A 322 13.28 -2.47 6.03
C ARG A 322 13.56 -2.20 4.56
N ALA A 323 14.21 -3.17 3.93
CA ALA A 323 14.40 -3.20 2.48
C ALA A 323 13.07 -3.31 1.71
N THR A 324 12.01 -3.87 2.30
CA THR A 324 10.67 -3.98 1.71
C THR A 324 9.57 -3.72 2.74
N TRP A 325 8.42 -3.23 2.29
CA TRP A 325 7.22 -3.04 3.14
C TRP A 325 6.65 -4.35 3.69
N LEU A 326 6.76 -5.43 2.91
CA LEU A 326 6.41 -6.77 3.37
C LEU A 326 7.61 -7.37 4.10
N PRO A 327 7.47 -7.77 5.37
CA PRO A 327 8.58 -8.30 6.14
C PRO A 327 8.97 -9.73 5.73
N TRP A 328 8.02 -10.54 5.23
CA TRP A 328 8.24 -11.95 4.86
C TRP A 328 7.14 -12.46 3.92
N GLN A 329 7.46 -13.47 3.10
CA GLN A 329 6.43 -14.31 2.48
C GLN A 329 5.86 -15.23 3.59
N PRO A 330 4.55 -15.57 3.57
CA PRO A 330 3.92 -16.41 4.60
C PRO A 330 4.66 -17.73 4.89
N GLU A 331 5.37 -18.27 3.91
CA GLU A 331 6.09 -19.54 3.98
C GLU A 331 7.54 -19.42 4.44
N SER A 332 8.06 -18.20 4.65
CA SER A 332 9.50 -17.94 4.78
C SER A 332 9.89 -17.11 6.00
N LYS A 333 9.07 -17.07 7.06
CA LYS A 333 9.46 -16.42 8.32
C LYS A 333 10.48 -17.31 9.04
N PRO A 334 11.74 -16.89 9.23
CA PRO A 334 12.69 -17.66 10.03
C PRO A 334 12.18 -17.72 11.47
N GLN A 335 12.17 -18.92 12.08
CA GLN A 335 11.71 -19.11 13.47
C GLN A 335 12.50 -18.27 14.50
N ILE A 336 13.68 -17.77 14.12
CA ILE A 336 14.59 -16.97 14.95
C ILE A 336 14.20 -15.48 14.99
N LEU A 337 13.40 -14.98 14.03
CA LEU A 337 13.02 -13.57 13.95
C LEU A 337 11.64 -13.34 14.59
N GLU A 338 11.64 -12.96 15.86
CA GLU A 338 10.44 -12.62 16.64
C GLU A 338 9.92 -11.19 16.40
N HIS A 339 10.51 -10.42 15.48
CA HIS A 339 10.14 -9.01 15.33
C HIS A 339 8.78 -8.81 14.63
N SER A 340 7.94 -7.95 15.21
CA SER A 340 6.65 -7.47 14.67
C SER A 340 6.83 -6.51 13.48
N LEU A 341 5.75 -6.03 12.83
CA LEU A 341 5.82 -5.09 11.70
C LEU A 341 6.60 -3.82 12.06
N TYR A 342 6.37 -3.30 13.26
CA TYR A 342 6.98 -2.07 13.75
C TYR A 342 8.20 -2.33 14.66
N GLY A 343 8.46 -3.56 15.09
CA GLY A 343 9.40 -3.84 16.18
C GLY A 343 8.77 -3.62 17.56
N GLU A 344 9.57 -3.59 18.62
CA GLU A 344 9.05 -3.29 19.97
C GLU A 344 8.46 -1.87 20.02
N GLU A 345 7.26 -1.74 20.61
CA GLU A 345 6.51 -0.47 20.63
C GLU A 345 7.27 0.70 21.29
N SER A 346 8.21 0.40 22.19
CA SER A 346 9.13 1.34 22.84
C SER A 346 10.05 2.08 21.86
N HIS A 347 10.47 1.41 20.79
CA HIS A 347 11.37 1.96 19.77
C HIS A 347 10.61 2.73 18.68
N VAL A 348 9.35 2.36 18.44
CA VAL A 348 8.52 2.91 17.37
C VAL A 348 8.17 4.37 17.61
N GLY A 349 7.75 4.71 18.83
CA GLY A 349 7.42 6.09 19.21
C GLY A 349 8.62 7.05 19.13
N ASN A 350 9.84 6.52 19.18
CA ASN A 350 11.07 7.29 19.12
C ASN A 350 11.78 7.21 17.76
N ALA A 351 11.19 6.58 16.73
CA ALA A 351 11.86 6.36 15.45
C ALA A 351 12.39 7.66 14.80
N LEU A 352 11.58 8.73 14.83
CA LEU A 352 11.97 10.03 14.27
C LEU A 352 13.05 10.75 15.14
N PRO A 353 12.92 10.86 16.47
CA PRO A 353 13.99 11.40 17.31
C PRO A 353 15.36 10.73 17.15
N HIS A 354 15.41 9.40 16.99
CA HIS A 354 16.68 8.69 16.79
C HIS A 354 17.40 9.09 15.50
N CYS A 355 16.68 9.63 14.50
CA CYS A 355 17.30 10.12 13.26
C CYS A 355 18.24 11.31 13.50
N LEU A 356 18.10 12.04 14.61
CA LEU A 356 19.02 13.14 14.96
C LEU A 356 20.48 12.68 15.08
N LEU A 357 20.72 11.45 15.55
CA LEU A 357 22.07 10.92 15.74
C LEU A 357 22.78 10.65 14.40
N GLY A 358 22.04 10.16 13.41
CA GLY A 358 22.55 9.86 12.07
C GLY A 358 22.59 11.05 11.11
N MET A 359 21.87 12.12 11.44
CA MET A 359 21.66 13.26 10.56
C MET A 359 22.94 14.01 10.18
N PRO A 360 23.91 14.30 11.07
CA PRO A 360 25.12 15.05 10.71
C PRO A 360 25.94 14.42 9.58
N LEU A 361 26.20 13.12 9.68
CA LEU A 361 26.96 12.37 8.67
C LEU A 361 26.16 12.21 7.37
N SER A 362 24.88 11.86 7.49
CA SER A 362 23.99 11.68 6.34
C SER A 362 23.80 12.98 5.56
N LEU A 363 23.71 14.13 6.24
CA LEU A 363 23.63 15.44 5.62
C LEU A 363 24.89 15.78 4.82
N ALA A 364 26.07 15.53 5.39
CA ALA A 364 27.33 15.77 4.70
C ALA A 364 27.43 14.90 3.43
N GLN A 365 27.02 13.63 3.51
CA GLN A 365 26.96 12.73 2.35
C GLN A 365 25.95 13.22 1.30
N LEU A 366 24.76 13.66 1.73
CA LEU A 366 23.73 14.16 0.82
C LEU A 366 24.21 15.39 0.05
N LEU A 367 24.74 16.39 0.74
CA LEU A 367 25.23 17.65 0.17
C LEU A 367 26.54 17.51 -0.65
N SER A 368 27.17 16.34 -0.60
CA SER A 368 28.32 16.02 -1.45
C SER A 368 27.91 15.63 -2.88
N LYS A 369 26.65 15.25 -3.10
CA LYS A 369 26.13 14.72 -4.37
C LYS A 369 25.38 15.81 -5.15
N GLU A 370 25.39 15.75 -6.48
CA GLU A 370 24.49 16.55 -7.32
C GLU A 370 23.04 16.00 -7.24
N PRO A 371 21.99 16.84 -7.26
CA PRO A 371 21.99 18.31 -7.37
C PRO A 371 22.13 19.05 -6.02
N TRP A 372 22.27 18.32 -4.90
CA TRP A 372 22.26 18.86 -3.54
C TRP A 372 23.44 19.80 -3.22
N SER A 373 24.59 19.55 -3.85
CA SER A 373 25.77 20.41 -3.82
C SER A 373 25.46 21.89 -4.09
N SER A 374 24.53 22.18 -5.00
CA SER A 374 24.12 23.55 -5.35
C SER A 374 23.44 24.29 -4.20
N GLN A 375 22.87 23.55 -3.24
CA GLN A 375 22.10 24.12 -2.12
C GLN A 375 22.90 24.25 -0.83
N ARG A 376 24.19 23.84 -0.79
CA ARG A 376 25.03 23.84 0.43
C ARG A 376 24.94 25.11 1.25
N HIS A 377 25.03 26.28 0.60
CA HIS A 377 24.97 27.57 1.29
C HIS A 377 23.65 27.77 2.04
N LYS A 378 22.51 27.38 1.44
CA LYS A 378 21.20 27.49 2.07
C LYS A 378 21.07 26.61 3.30
N PHE A 379 21.61 25.39 3.25
CA PHE A 379 21.60 24.49 4.41
C PHE A 379 22.47 25.03 5.55
N ILE A 380 23.66 25.53 5.24
CA ILE A 380 24.55 26.15 6.24
C ILE A 380 23.87 27.35 6.91
N ASP A 381 23.34 28.28 6.11
CA ASP A 381 22.68 29.48 6.63
C ASP A 381 21.44 29.13 7.47
N TRP A 382 20.67 28.14 7.04
CA TRP A 382 19.51 27.67 7.78
C TRP A 382 19.88 27.01 9.11
N LEU A 383 20.89 26.13 9.14
CA LEU A 383 21.36 25.53 10.38
C LEU A 383 21.92 26.58 11.35
N LEU A 384 22.67 27.57 10.85
CA LEU A 384 23.13 28.70 11.67
C LEU A 384 21.95 29.47 12.27
N SER A 385 20.89 29.69 11.48
CA SER A 385 19.68 30.36 11.96
C SER A 385 18.99 29.60 13.10
N ILE A 386 19.09 28.27 13.14
CA ILE A 386 18.56 27.44 14.24
C ILE A 386 19.46 27.58 15.47
N THR A 387 20.78 27.53 15.30
CA THR A 387 21.72 27.58 16.43
C THR A 387 21.81 28.95 17.09
N GLU A 388 21.52 30.02 16.34
CA GLU A 388 21.52 31.42 16.81
C GLU A 388 20.10 31.96 17.06
N GLY A 389 19.08 31.13 16.84
CA GLY A 389 17.68 31.50 17.06
C GLY A 389 17.33 31.67 18.54
N PRO A 390 16.09 32.12 18.85
CA PRO A 390 15.61 32.26 20.21
C PRO A 390 15.60 30.91 20.94
N GLU A 391 16.05 30.87 22.20
CA GLU A 391 16.14 29.64 23.01
C GLU A 391 14.82 28.88 23.18
N LYS A 392 13.68 29.52 22.92
CA LYS A 392 12.34 28.92 23.06
C LYS A 392 11.79 28.31 21.76
N SER A 393 12.50 28.46 20.64
CA SER A 393 12.00 28.02 19.32
C SER A 393 12.29 26.54 19.02
N PHE A 394 13.28 25.93 19.68
CA PHE A 394 13.69 24.53 19.49
C PHE A 394 14.19 23.95 20.81
N SER A 395 14.13 22.63 20.97
CA SER A 395 14.77 21.97 22.11
C SER A 395 16.30 21.98 22.02
N VAL A 396 16.93 21.71 23.17
CA VAL A 396 18.37 21.52 23.28
C VAL A 396 18.86 20.36 22.39
N ALA A 397 18.07 19.28 22.26
CA ALA A 397 18.43 18.13 21.43
C ALA A 397 18.53 18.51 19.94
N VAL A 398 17.52 19.23 19.43
CA VAL A 398 17.49 19.72 18.03
C VAL A 398 18.61 20.73 17.79
N THR A 399 18.81 21.66 18.72
CA THR A 399 19.88 22.66 18.63
C THR A 399 21.27 21.99 18.60
N ASN A 400 21.50 20.97 19.43
CA ASN A 400 22.75 20.21 19.44
C ASN A 400 22.93 19.40 18.16
N ALA A 401 21.87 18.79 17.63
CA ALA A 401 21.91 18.09 16.36
C ALA A 401 22.24 19.04 15.20
N ALA A 402 21.66 20.25 15.18
CA ALA A 402 21.98 21.28 14.19
C ALA A 402 23.44 21.75 14.28
N LYS A 403 23.98 21.94 15.50
CA LYS A 403 25.41 22.23 15.71
C LYS A 403 26.31 21.09 15.21
N ALA A 404 25.98 19.84 15.56
CA ALA A 404 26.73 18.68 15.09
C ALA A 404 26.71 18.58 13.56
N ALA A 405 25.56 18.85 12.94
CA ALA A 405 25.41 18.89 11.49
C ALA A 405 26.29 19.97 10.86
N LEU A 406 26.31 21.21 11.39
CA LEU A 406 27.21 22.27 10.94
C LEU A 406 28.67 21.84 11.00
N LEU A 407 29.10 21.23 12.11
CA LEU A 407 30.47 20.76 12.28
C LEU A 407 30.82 19.64 11.28
N ALA A 408 29.88 18.76 10.94
CA ALA A 408 30.09 17.74 9.92
C ALA A 408 30.30 18.31 8.49
N LEU A 409 29.87 19.57 8.26
CA LEU A 409 30.07 20.28 6.99
C LEU A 409 31.43 20.99 6.89
N ASN A 410 32.32 20.84 7.88
CA ASN A 410 33.60 21.56 7.98
C ASN A 410 34.55 21.38 6.78
N SER A 411 34.40 20.29 6.04
CA SER A 411 35.24 19.94 4.90
C SER A 411 34.88 20.74 3.65
N PHE A 412 33.65 21.27 3.57
CA PHE A 412 33.14 22.00 2.42
C PHE A 412 33.70 23.43 2.32
N PRO A 413 34.02 23.93 1.11
CA PRO A 413 34.62 25.26 0.92
C PRO A 413 33.70 26.40 1.37
N GLU A 414 32.38 26.23 1.28
CA GLU A 414 31.39 27.20 1.71
C GLU A 414 31.42 27.41 3.23
N PHE A 415 31.75 26.37 4.00
CA PHE A 415 31.91 26.44 5.46
C PHE A 415 33.20 27.17 5.88
N LYS A 416 34.27 27.08 5.07
CA LYS A 416 35.57 27.70 5.35
C LYS A 416 35.58 29.22 5.21
N LYS A 417 34.47 29.84 4.80
CA LYS A 417 34.31 31.30 4.83
C LYS A 417 34.44 31.78 6.28
N LYS A 418 35.32 32.77 6.53
CA LYS A 418 35.65 33.27 7.87
C LYS A 418 34.40 33.53 8.74
N LEU A 419 33.39 34.19 8.18
CA LEU A 419 32.14 34.52 8.88
C LEU A 419 31.35 33.27 9.34
N VAL A 420 31.29 32.24 8.50
CA VAL A 420 30.56 30.99 8.80
C VAL A 420 31.30 30.18 9.85
N TRP A 421 32.62 30.06 9.69
CA TRP A 421 33.49 29.34 10.61
C TRP A 421 33.45 29.94 12.02
N THR A 422 33.59 31.27 12.15
CA THR A 422 33.53 31.96 13.44
C THR A 422 32.19 31.77 14.15
N ARG A 423 31.07 31.88 13.41
CA ARG A 423 29.71 31.67 13.94
C ARG A 423 29.48 30.23 14.40
N ALA A 424 29.89 29.24 13.60
CA ALA A 424 29.67 27.83 13.91
C ALA A 424 30.43 27.33 15.15
N TYR A 425 31.62 27.88 15.43
CA TYR A 425 32.42 27.54 16.62
C TYR A 425 32.15 28.46 17.82
N GLY A 426 31.32 29.50 17.67
CA GLY A 426 30.99 30.45 18.73
C GLY A 426 32.18 31.30 19.19
N TRP A 427 33.08 31.66 18.25
CA TRP A 427 34.29 32.45 18.50
C TRP A 427 34.06 33.96 18.39
#